data_AF-A0A2G2B8B0-F1
#
_entry.id   AF-A0A2G2B8B0-F1
#
_cell.length_a   1.000
_cell.length_b   1.000
_cell.length_c   1.000
_cell.angle_alpha   90.00
_cell.angle_beta   90.00
_cell.angle_gamma   90.00
#
_symmetry.space_group_name_H-M   'P 1'
#
loop_
_entity.id
_entity.type
_entity.pdbx_description
1 polymer ?
#
loop_
_entity_poly.entity_id
_entity_poly.type
_entity_poly.pdbx_seq_one_letter_code
_entity_poly.pdbx_strand_id
1 'polypeptide(L)'
;MDIFAGVIASEGFWMLVAAATVAGLVRGFSGFGTAMVYLPVAGQILTPFEALTTLLIMDLIGALPNIPQAFRTGHPADIMRLSLGALLTLPYLAANVSGGGLFAPSMNGFTVRLAISLLLYRR
;
A
#
# COMPACT_ATOMS: atom_id res chain seq x y z
N MET A 1 -19.80 20.59 -15.79
CA MET A 1 -19.01 21.34 -14.78
C MET A 1 -19.53 21.09 -13.36
N ASP A 2 -20.73 20.53 -13.21
CA ASP A 2 -21.43 20.37 -11.93
C ASP A 2 -20.85 19.27 -11.03
N ILE A 3 -20.23 18.25 -11.63
CA ILE A 3 -19.62 17.12 -10.88
C ILE A 3 -18.47 17.61 -9.99
N PHE A 4 -17.58 18.46 -10.53
CA PHE A 4 -16.47 19.02 -9.76
C PHE A 4 -16.96 19.94 -8.64
N ALA A 5 -17.96 20.78 -8.92
CA ALA A 5 -18.57 21.65 -7.92
C ALA A 5 -19.22 20.84 -6.79
N GLY A 6 -19.91 19.73 -7.12
CA GLY A 6 -20.48 18.81 -6.13
C GLY A 6 -19.44 18.10 -5.27
N VAL A 7 -18.28 17.74 -5.83
CA VAL A 7 -17.18 17.11 -5.08
C VAL A 7 -16.49 18.11 -4.17
N ILE A 8 -16.25 19.35 -4.61
CA ILE A 8 -15.62 20.38 -3.78
C ILE A 8 -16.54 20.79 -2.62
N ALA A 9 -17.86 20.75 -2.85
CA ALA A 9 -18.87 21.04 -1.85
C ALA A 9 -19.14 19.86 -0.89
N SER A 10 -18.53 18.70 -1.09
CA SER A 10 -18.78 17.53 -0.24
C SER A 10 -18.15 17.68 1.14
N GLU A 11 -18.83 17.13 2.13
CA GLU A 11 -18.37 17.16 3.52
C GLU A 11 -17.08 16.33 3.64
N GLY A 12 -16.04 16.92 4.24
CA GLY A 12 -14.74 16.27 4.42
C GLY A 12 -13.76 16.39 3.24
N PHE A 13 -14.15 16.94 2.08
CA PHE A 13 -13.24 17.10 0.93
C PHE A 13 -11.94 17.82 1.29
N TRP A 14 -12.04 19.00 1.93
CA TRP A 14 -10.87 19.78 2.32
C TRP A 14 -10.00 19.08 3.36
N MET A 15 -10.60 18.26 4.22
CA MET A 15 -9.87 17.46 5.20
C MET A 15 -9.09 16.33 4.54
N LEU A 16 -9.66 15.68 3.51
CA LEU A 16 -8.95 14.71 2.67
C LEU A 16 -7.78 15.35 1.93
N VAL A 17 -7.97 16.55 1.37
CA VAL A 17 -6.91 17.29 0.68
C VAL A 17 -5.77 17.63 1.63
N ALA A 18 -6.08 18.12 2.83
CA ALA A 18 -5.08 18.42 3.86
C ALA A 18 -4.33 17.16 4.29
N ALA A 19 -5.03 16.06 4.57
CA ALA A 19 -4.44 14.78 4.95
C ALA A 19 -3.54 14.21 3.85
N ALA A 20 -4.00 14.24 2.59
CA ALA A 20 -3.22 13.81 1.43
C ALA A 20 -1.96 14.65 1.25
N THR A 21 -2.05 15.97 1.47
CA THR A 21 -0.89 16.87 1.38
C THR A 21 0.14 16.55 2.45
N VAL A 22 -0.27 16.40 3.72
CA VAL A 22 0.64 16.05 4.82
C VAL A 22 1.22 14.66 4.61
N ALA A 23 0.40 13.69 4.22
CA ALA A 23 0.85 12.33 3.92
C ALA A 23 1.90 12.33 2.79
N GLY A 24 1.71 13.15 1.75
CA GLY A 24 2.67 13.37 0.69
C GLY A 24 4.01 13.96 1.14
N LEU A 25 4.02 14.84 2.15
CA LEU A 25 5.26 15.39 2.73
C LEU A 25 6.04 14.35 3.55
N VAL A 26 5.34 13.43 4.23
CA VAL A 26 5.96 12.35 5.02
C VAL A 26 6.35 11.15 4.14
N ARG A 27 6.00 11.19 2.85
CA ARG A 27 6.34 10.15 1.88
C ARG A 27 7.86 10.02 1.74
N GLY A 28 8.38 8.81 1.99
CA GLY A 28 9.80 8.49 1.83
C GLY A 28 10.60 8.35 3.13
N PHE A 29 10.01 8.62 4.30
CA PHE A 29 10.70 8.44 5.58
C PHE A 29 10.69 7.00 6.13
N SER A 30 9.73 6.15 5.76
CA SER A 30 9.69 4.73 6.22
C SER A 30 8.91 3.75 5.34
N GLY A 31 8.46 4.16 4.14
CA GLY A 31 7.59 3.35 3.28
C GLY A 31 6.12 3.24 3.76
N PHE A 32 5.85 3.35 5.06
CA PHE A 32 4.49 3.28 5.65
C PHE A 32 3.91 4.63 6.11
N GLY A 33 4.72 5.70 6.11
CA GLY A 33 4.34 7.01 6.66
C GLY A 33 3.11 7.65 6.01
N THR A 34 2.94 7.50 4.69
CA THR A 34 1.75 7.99 3.96
C THR A 34 0.48 7.34 4.50
N ALA A 35 0.49 6.02 4.66
CA ALA A 35 -0.65 5.25 5.15
C ALA A 35 -1.00 5.61 6.60
N MET A 36 0.01 5.77 7.48
CA MET A 36 -0.19 6.13 8.90
C MET A 36 -0.83 7.51 9.07
N VAL A 37 -0.57 8.46 8.17
CA VAL A 37 -1.16 9.80 8.22
C VAL A 37 -2.52 9.85 7.53
N TYR A 38 -2.64 9.21 6.36
CA TYR A 38 -3.82 9.34 5.51
C TYR A 38 -5.01 8.51 5.97
N LEU A 39 -4.81 7.22 6.30
CA LEU A 39 -5.91 6.30 6.62
C LEU A 39 -6.75 6.71 7.84
N PRO A 40 -6.18 7.23 8.96
CA PRO A 40 -6.99 7.65 10.10
C PRO A 40 -7.96 8.78 9.78
N VAL A 41 -7.61 9.64 8.81
CA VAL A 41 -8.46 10.75 8.37
C VAL A 41 -9.40 10.29 7.28
N ALA A 42 -8.88 9.59 6.27
CA ALA A 42 -9.66 9.12 5.13
C ALA A 42 -10.74 8.12 5.55
N GLY A 43 -10.47 7.23 6.50
CA GLY A 43 -11.44 6.25 7.01
C GLY A 43 -12.62 6.86 7.78
N GLN A 44 -12.56 8.15 8.14
CA GLN A 44 -13.71 8.86 8.73
C GLN A 44 -14.69 9.38 7.68
N ILE A 45 -14.25 9.50 6.41
CA ILE A 45 -14.98 10.19 5.33
C ILE A 45 -15.33 9.22 4.20
N LEU A 46 -14.40 8.31 3.89
CA LEU A 46 -14.48 7.36 2.79
C LEU A 46 -14.76 5.95 3.33
N THR A 47 -15.37 5.12 2.49
CA THR A 47 -15.45 3.68 2.78
C THR A 47 -14.04 3.06 2.80
N PRO A 48 -13.82 1.92 3.49
CA PRO A 48 -12.49 1.28 3.53
C PRO A 48 -11.91 1.00 2.15
N PHE A 49 -12.76 0.62 1.19
CA PHE A 49 -12.35 0.38 -0.19
C PHE A 49 -11.89 1.65 -0.90
N GLU A 50 -12.62 2.76 -0.76
CA GLU A 50 -12.26 4.06 -1.32
C GLU A 50 -11.00 4.65 -0.68
N ALA A 51 -10.86 4.54 0.64
CA ALA A 51 -9.68 5.00 1.37
C ALA A 51 -8.42 4.25 0.90
N LEU A 52 -8.49 2.92 0.76
CA LEU A 52 -7.38 2.11 0.23
C LEU A 52 -7.10 2.43 -1.23
N THR A 53 -8.14 2.58 -2.06
CA THR A 53 -7.97 2.88 -3.49
C THR A 53 -7.30 4.23 -3.70
N THR A 54 -7.75 5.26 -3.00
CA THR A 54 -7.16 6.61 -3.06
C THR A 54 -5.73 6.63 -2.54
N LEU A 55 -5.44 5.91 -1.45
CA LEU A 55 -4.08 5.72 -0.95
C LEU A 55 -3.18 5.04 -1.98
N LEU A 56 -3.64 3.94 -2.60
CA LEU A 56 -2.88 3.22 -3.62
C LEU A 56 -2.59 4.07 -4.86
N ILE A 57 -3.57 4.85 -5.31
CA ILE A 57 -3.38 5.79 -6.42
C ILE A 57 -2.31 6.83 -6.05
N MET A 58 -2.41 7.42 -4.85
CA MET A 58 -1.44 8.39 -4.35
C MET A 58 -0.04 7.77 -4.20
N ASP A 59 0.02 6.51 -3.74
CA ASP A 59 1.25 5.76 -3.58
C ASP A 59 1.90 5.37 -4.91
N LEU A 60 1.11 5.01 -5.91
CA LEU A 60 1.65 4.65 -7.22
C LEU A 60 2.15 5.89 -7.96
N ILE A 61 1.34 6.96 -8.01
CA ILE A 61 1.69 8.21 -8.69
C ILE A 61 2.88 8.88 -7.99
N GLY A 62 2.91 8.90 -6.66
CA GLY A 62 4.00 9.51 -5.91
C GLY A 62 5.30 8.71 -5.95
N ALA A 63 5.26 7.41 -6.22
CA ALA A 63 6.47 6.60 -6.40
C ALA A 63 7.02 6.66 -7.83
N LEU A 64 6.17 6.90 -8.83
CA LEU A 64 6.50 6.86 -10.25
C LEU A 64 7.76 7.68 -10.63
N PRO A 65 7.94 8.92 -10.14
CA PRO A 65 9.14 9.72 -10.44
C PRO A 65 10.44 9.15 -9.88
N ASN A 66 10.37 8.35 -8.82
CA ASN A 66 11.54 7.76 -8.16
C ASN A 66 11.98 6.44 -8.80
N ILE A 67 11.13 5.82 -9.62
CA ILE A 67 11.40 4.54 -10.29
C ILE A 67 12.68 4.57 -11.13
N PRO A 68 12.91 5.57 -12.02
CA PRO A 68 14.10 5.56 -12.89
C PRO A 68 15.41 5.66 -12.11
N GLN A 69 15.43 6.46 -11.04
CA GLN A 69 16.60 6.57 -10.17
C GLN A 69 16.81 5.27 -9.40
N ALA A 70 15.74 4.69 -8.82
CA ALA A 70 15.81 3.43 -8.11
C ALA A 70 16.37 2.27 -8.96
N PHE A 71 16.05 2.22 -10.25
CA PHE A 71 16.64 1.22 -11.17
C PHE A 71 18.11 1.49 -11.50
N ARG A 72 18.56 2.74 -11.49
CA ARG A 72 19.98 3.09 -11.74
C ARG A 72 20.88 2.86 -10.54
N THR A 73 20.40 3.13 -9.33
CA THR A 73 21.20 3.02 -8.09
C THR A 73 20.91 1.78 -7.27
N GLY A 74 19.81 1.08 -7.55
CA GLY A 74 19.40 -0.11 -6.81
C GLY A 74 20.09 -1.39 -7.31
N HIS A 75 20.24 -2.35 -6.40
CA HIS A 75 20.73 -3.68 -6.76
C HIS A 75 19.60 -4.49 -7.42
N PRO A 76 19.71 -4.87 -8.70
CA PRO A 76 18.62 -5.49 -9.44
C PRO A 76 18.22 -6.86 -8.86
N ALA A 77 19.16 -7.57 -8.24
CA ALA A 77 18.89 -8.83 -7.54
C ALA A 77 17.95 -8.64 -6.34
N ASP A 78 18.11 -7.55 -5.59
CA ASP A 78 17.27 -7.25 -4.43
C ASP A 78 15.89 -6.75 -4.87
N ILE A 79 15.84 -5.89 -5.90
CA ILE A 79 14.58 -5.45 -6.51
C ILE A 79 13.77 -6.65 -7.02
N MET A 80 14.41 -7.60 -7.71
CA MET A 80 13.75 -8.81 -8.21
C MET A 80 13.21 -9.66 -7.05
N ARG A 81 13.99 -9.87 -5.98
CA ARG A 81 13.57 -10.65 -4.81
C ARG A 81 12.41 -10.00 -4.06
N LEU A 82 12.49 -8.69 -3.80
CA LEU A 82 11.43 -7.92 -3.17
C LEU A 82 10.15 -7.93 -4.02
N SER A 83 10.30 -7.76 -5.33
CA SER A 83 9.15 -7.77 -6.25
C SER A 83 8.49 -9.15 -6.33
N LEU A 84 9.27 -10.24 -6.35
CA LEU A 84 8.74 -11.61 -6.30
C LEU A 84 8.03 -11.89 -4.97
N GLY A 85 8.62 -11.46 -3.85
CA GLY A 85 7.99 -11.57 -2.53
C GLY A 85 6.65 -10.82 -2.48
N ALA A 86 6.60 -9.59 -3.00
CA ALA A 86 5.37 -8.80 -3.08
C ALA A 86 4.34 -9.45 -4.03
N LEU A 87 4.78 -9.94 -5.19
CA LEU A 87 3.91 -10.58 -6.19
C LEU A 87 3.28 -11.87 -5.68
N LEU A 88 3.94 -12.61 -4.79
CA LEU A 88 3.38 -13.81 -4.16
C LEU A 88 2.52 -13.46 -2.94
N THR A 89 2.89 -12.43 -2.18
CA THR A 89 2.20 -12.05 -0.93
C THR A 89 0.89 -11.31 -1.19
N LEU A 90 0.81 -10.48 -2.23
CA LEU A 90 -0.41 -9.75 -2.59
C LEU A 90 -1.60 -10.66 -2.96
N PRO A 91 -1.48 -11.64 -3.87
CA PRO A 91 -2.57 -12.57 -4.17
C PRO A 91 -2.87 -13.48 -2.97
N TYR A 92 -1.86 -13.82 -2.16
CA TYR A 92 -2.07 -14.54 -0.90
C TYR A 92 -2.96 -13.73 0.06
N LEU A 93 -2.66 -12.46 0.29
CA LEU A 93 -3.45 -11.59 1.16
C LEU A 93 -4.88 -11.41 0.61
N ALA A 94 -5.01 -11.13 -0.69
CA ALA A 94 -6.30 -10.96 -1.34
C ALA A 94 -7.18 -12.22 -1.25
N ALA A 95 -6.60 -13.41 -1.42
CA ALA A 95 -7.31 -14.69 -1.31
C ALA A 95 -7.80 -14.97 0.11
N ASN A 96 -7.04 -14.55 1.14
CA ASN A 96 -7.45 -14.71 2.54
C ASN A 96 -8.55 -13.72 2.93
N VAL A 97 -8.47 -12.47 2.49
CA VAL A 97 -9.48 -11.43 2.78
C VAL A 97 -10.81 -11.71 2.07
N SER A 98 -10.79 -12.35 0.89
CA SER A 98 -12.00 -12.69 0.13
C SER A 98 -12.77 -13.91 0.66
N GLY A 99 -12.36 -14.48 1.80
CA GLY A 99 -13.01 -15.66 2.39
C GLY A 99 -12.65 -16.97 1.68
N GLY A 100 -11.69 -16.94 0.74
CA GLY A 100 -11.11 -18.13 0.17
C GLY A 100 -10.33 -18.87 1.26
N GLY A 101 -10.88 -19.98 1.75
CA GLY A 101 -10.27 -20.84 2.77
C GLY A 101 -9.00 -21.58 2.32
N LEU A 102 -8.06 -20.89 1.66
CA LEU A 102 -6.80 -21.50 1.23
C LEU A 102 -5.91 -21.84 2.43
N PHE A 103 -6.14 -21.22 3.61
CA PHE A 103 -5.71 -21.74 4.91
C PHE A 103 -6.67 -21.34 6.03
N ALA A 104 -7.39 -22.31 6.61
CA ALA A 104 -7.94 -22.16 7.94
C ALA A 104 -6.79 -21.84 8.94
N PRO A 105 -7.05 -21.09 10.03
CA PRO A 105 -6.04 -20.67 11.02
C PRO A 105 -5.15 -21.76 11.63
N SER A 106 -5.42 -23.04 11.36
CA SER A 106 -4.63 -24.20 11.79
C SER A 106 -3.31 -24.41 11.02
N MET A 107 -3.07 -23.70 9.89
CA MET A 107 -1.87 -23.90 9.04
C MET A 107 -0.87 -22.74 9.06
N ASN A 108 -0.96 -21.82 10.03
CA ASN A 108 -0.15 -20.61 10.13
C ASN A 108 1.36 -20.84 10.39
N GLY A 109 1.78 -22.06 10.73
CA GLY A 109 3.18 -22.36 10.99
C GLY A 109 4.04 -22.50 9.74
N PHE A 110 3.57 -23.22 8.72
CA PHE A 110 4.43 -23.68 7.63
C PHE A 110 4.67 -22.60 6.57
N THR A 111 3.63 -21.91 6.11
CA THR A 111 3.74 -20.87 5.09
C THR A 111 4.56 -19.68 5.57
N VAL A 112 4.33 -19.26 6.82
CA VAL A 112 5.10 -18.19 7.46
C VAL A 112 6.54 -18.63 7.68
N ARG A 113 6.79 -19.87 8.13
CA ARG A 113 8.15 -20.41 8.27
C ARG A 113 8.87 -20.61 6.94
N LEU A 114 8.16 -20.93 5.86
CA LEU A 114 8.73 -21.07 4.51
C LEU A 114 9.08 -19.70 3.93
N ALA A 115 8.21 -18.71 4.08
CA ALA A 115 8.50 -17.34 3.66
C ALA A 115 9.65 -16.74 4.47
N ILE A 116 9.65 -16.93 5.80
CA ILE A 116 10.73 -16.50 6.69
C ILE A 116 12.02 -17.28 6.41
N SER A 117 11.97 -18.58 6.15
CA SER A 117 13.19 -19.35 5.82
C SER A 117 13.74 -18.96 4.46
N LEU A 118 12.90 -18.69 3.46
CA LEU A 118 13.34 -18.15 2.17
C LEU A 118 13.94 -16.73 2.31
N LEU A 119 13.45 -15.93 3.26
CA LEU A 119 13.97 -14.59 3.58
C LEU A 119 15.24 -14.62 4.46
N LEU A 120 15.37 -15.59 5.38
CA LEU A 120 16.48 -15.70 6.35
C LEU A 120 17.59 -16.65 5.91
N TYR A 121 17.39 -17.49 4.89
CA TYR A 121 18.39 -18.48 4.45
C TYR A 121 19.63 -17.86 3.78
N ARG A 122 19.70 -16.55 3.60
CA ARG A 122 20.88 -15.94 2.98
C ARG A 122 21.35 -14.67 3.67
N ARG A 123 22.10 -14.94 4.75
CA ARG A 123 23.32 -14.27 5.23
C ARG A 123 23.56 -12.85 4.73
#